data_AF-A0A7C2CNM4-F1
#
_entry.id   AF-A0A7C2CNM4-F1
#
_cell.length_a   1.000
_cell.length_b   1.000
_cell.length_c   1.000
_cell.angle_alpha   90.00
_cell.angle_beta   90.00
_cell.angle_gamma   90.00
#
_symmetry.space_group_name_H-M   'P 1'
#
loop_
_entity.id
_entity.type
_entity.pdbx_description
1 polymer ?
#
loop_
_entity_poly.entity_id
_entity_poly.type
_entity_poly.pdbx_seq_one_letter_code
_entity_poly.pdbx_strand_id
1 'polypeptide(L)'
;MTNNMADLPELKVEATVPLGSIKELQQLSEQLISHTQPAIQLFAGLQTHLPLQEVRVAMAEIKVEKRPIKLVTNVGSCVALCLYDPIHRCGGLAHIMLPTAMRKLQDYVPGKFADTAVPALAEAVRRLSGKEAFLSAKIAGGACILPHLSNNNQHMGEKNVDAVKAALKAHRIKIVAEDIGGSYGRRVEFNIGNGAVTICLPNGELREI
;
A
#
# COMPACT_ATOMS: atom_id res chain seq x y z
N MET A 1 -38.65 46.85 -45.07
CA MET A 1 -37.59 45.88 -45.41
C MET A 1 -37.31 45.08 -44.13
N THR A 2 -38.16 44.13 -43.74
CA THR A 2 -38.22 42.72 -44.18
C THR A 2 -36.92 41.96 -43.96
N ASN A 3 -36.84 41.17 -42.89
CA ASN A 3 -36.80 39.69 -42.93
C ASN A 3 -36.38 39.19 -41.53
N ASN A 4 -37.29 38.57 -40.79
CA ASN A 4 -37.80 37.20 -40.88
C ASN A 4 -36.96 36.22 -40.07
N MET A 5 -37.58 35.77 -38.98
CA MET A 5 -37.52 34.40 -38.46
C MET A 5 -37.42 33.40 -39.62
N ALA A 6 -36.41 32.54 -39.57
CA ALA A 6 -36.38 31.29 -40.31
C ALA A 6 -35.76 30.23 -39.39
N ASP A 7 -36.67 29.53 -38.75
CA ASP A 7 -36.58 28.16 -38.24
C ASP A 7 -35.32 27.39 -38.63
N LEU A 8 -34.51 27.06 -37.63
CA LEU A 8 -33.63 25.90 -37.68
C LEU A 8 -34.52 24.66 -37.55
N PRO A 9 -34.48 23.69 -38.48
CA PRO A 9 -35.30 22.51 -38.38
C PRO A 9 -34.86 21.67 -37.17
N GLU A 10 -35.79 21.40 -36.26
CA GLU A 10 -35.66 20.31 -35.30
C GLU A 10 -35.41 19.02 -36.08
N LEU A 11 -34.19 18.49 -35.98
CA LEU A 11 -33.91 17.11 -36.37
C LEU A 11 -34.56 16.19 -35.33
N LYS A 12 -35.87 15.96 -35.52
CA LYS A 12 -36.58 14.85 -34.89
C LYS A 12 -35.99 13.56 -35.44
N VAL A 13 -35.09 12.96 -34.69
CA VAL A 13 -34.72 11.55 -34.88
C VAL A 13 -35.82 10.71 -34.24
N GLU A 14 -37.00 10.65 -34.88
CA GLU A 14 -37.96 9.58 -34.65
C GLU A 14 -37.45 8.35 -35.41
N ALA A 15 -36.41 7.71 -34.86
CA ALA A 15 -36.11 6.33 -35.20
C ALA A 15 -37.09 5.44 -34.42
N THR A 16 -38.32 5.32 -34.92
CA THR A 16 -39.23 4.26 -34.51
C THR A 16 -38.63 2.96 -35.03
N VAL A 17 -37.76 2.35 -34.22
CA VAL A 17 -37.30 0.98 -34.48
C VAL A 17 -38.57 0.13 -34.46
N PRO A 18 -38.90 -0.59 -35.55
CA PRO A 18 -40.04 -1.49 -35.51
C PRO A 18 -39.86 -2.41 -34.29
N LEU A 19 -40.93 -2.68 -33.53
CA LEU A 19 -40.88 -3.75 -32.54
C LEU A 19 -40.65 -5.06 -33.31
N GLY A 20 -39.39 -5.33 -33.61
CA GLY A 20 -38.92 -6.63 -34.04
C GLY A 20 -39.36 -7.64 -33.00
N SER A 21 -39.64 -8.87 -33.43
CA SER A 21 -40.09 -9.89 -32.49
C SER A 21 -39.09 -9.98 -31.34
N ILE A 22 -39.54 -10.32 -30.13
CA ILE A 22 -38.66 -10.48 -28.95
C ILE A 22 -37.42 -11.32 -29.29
N LYS A 23 -37.54 -12.27 -30.23
CA LYS A 23 -36.43 -13.08 -30.75
C LYS A 23 -35.36 -12.29 -31.50
N GLU A 24 -35.72 -11.29 -32.29
CA GLU A 24 -34.76 -10.47 -33.04
C GLU A 24 -33.97 -9.56 -32.10
N LEU A 25 -34.61 -8.98 -31.10
CA LEU A 25 -33.94 -8.20 -30.05
C LEU A 25 -33.03 -9.07 -29.17
N GLN A 26 -33.46 -10.29 -28.85
CA GLN A 26 -32.62 -11.28 -28.16
C GLN A 26 -31.40 -11.65 -29.00
N GLN A 27 -31.58 -11.92 -30.29
CA GLN A 27 -30.50 -12.30 -31.20
C GLN A 27 -29.50 -11.15 -31.42
N LEU A 28 -29.98 -9.90 -31.56
CA LEU A 28 -29.14 -8.71 -31.60
C LEU A 28 -28.36 -8.51 -30.29
N SER A 29 -28.99 -8.78 -29.14
CA SER A 29 -28.30 -8.70 -27.84
C SER A 29 -27.21 -9.76 -27.70
N GLU A 30 -27.46 -11.00 -28.14
CA GLU A 30 -26.48 -12.09 -28.12
C GLU A 30 -25.31 -11.81 -29.07
N GLN A 31 -25.57 -11.24 -30.24
CA GLN A 31 -24.54 -10.82 -31.19
C GLN A 31 -23.69 -9.67 -30.63
N LEU A 32 -24.29 -8.66 -29.99
CA LEU A 32 -23.56 -7.59 -29.32
C LEU A 32 -22.72 -8.10 -28.14
N ILE A 33 -23.26 -9.03 -27.34
CA ILE A 33 -22.55 -9.66 -26.21
C ILE A 33 -21.35 -10.48 -26.72
N SER A 34 -21.54 -11.30 -27.75
CA SER A 34 -20.46 -12.13 -28.32
C SER A 34 -19.34 -11.31 -28.96
N HIS A 35 -19.62 -10.12 -29.49
CA HIS A 35 -18.60 -9.22 -30.03
C HIS A 35 -17.91 -8.35 -28.97
N THR A 36 -18.55 -8.10 -27.82
CA THR A 36 -17.99 -7.27 -26.74
C THR A 36 -17.27 -8.08 -25.66
N GLN A 37 -17.65 -9.35 -25.45
CA GLN A 37 -17.00 -10.25 -24.48
C GLN A 37 -15.49 -10.43 -24.71
N PRO A 38 -14.97 -10.62 -25.94
CA PRO A 38 -13.53 -10.76 -26.15
C PRO A 38 -12.76 -9.50 -25.77
N ALA A 39 -13.33 -8.32 -26.04
CA ALA A 39 -12.72 -7.05 -25.66
C ALA A 39 -12.76 -6.84 -24.13
N ILE A 40 -13.90 -7.10 -23.48
CA ILE A 40 -14.04 -7.03 -22.02
C ILE A 40 -13.10 -8.02 -21.34
N GLN A 41 -12.97 -9.23 -21.88
CA GLN A 41 -12.12 -10.29 -21.32
C GLN A 41 -10.63 -10.03 -21.56
N LEU A 42 -10.27 -9.39 -22.68
CA LEU A 42 -8.93 -8.88 -22.94
C LEU A 42 -8.58 -7.72 -22.00
N PHE A 43 -9.51 -6.78 -21.77
CA PHE A 43 -9.34 -5.69 -20.81
C PHE A 43 -9.28 -6.20 -19.36
N ALA A 44 -10.10 -7.18 -18.98
CA ALA A 44 -10.06 -7.83 -17.68
C ALA A 44 -8.75 -8.62 -17.49
N GLY A 45 -8.29 -9.34 -18.52
CA GLY A 45 -7.02 -10.05 -18.51
C GLY A 45 -5.78 -9.14 -18.52
N LEU A 46 -5.88 -7.93 -19.09
CA LEU A 46 -4.83 -6.91 -19.00
C LEU A 46 -4.76 -6.31 -17.58
N GLN A 47 -5.89 -6.15 -16.89
CA GLN A 47 -5.92 -5.61 -15.53
C GLN A 47 -5.32 -6.56 -14.48
N THR A 48 -5.28 -7.88 -14.71
CA THR A 48 -4.72 -8.84 -13.74
C THR A 48 -3.20 -8.96 -13.78
N HIS A 49 -2.52 -8.37 -14.77
CA HIS A 49 -1.10 -8.62 -15.01
C HIS A 49 -0.18 -7.39 -15.09
N LEU A 50 -0.70 -6.17 -14.94
CA LEU A 50 0.19 -5.02 -14.79
C LEU A 50 0.78 -5.01 -13.37
N PRO A 51 2.11 -5.13 -13.21
CA PRO A 51 2.73 -5.09 -11.89
C PRO A 51 2.46 -3.72 -11.26
N LEU A 52 2.00 -3.72 -10.01
CA LEU A 52 1.84 -2.48 -9.25
C LEU A 52 3.16 -1.70 -9.27
N GLN A 53 3.07 -0.39 -9.47
CA GLN A 53 4.25 0.47 -9.37
C GLN A 53 4.92 0.26 -8.01
N GLU A 54 6.24 0.06 -8.01
CA GLU A 54 7.01 -0.06 -6.79
C GLU A 54 7.72 1.27 -6.49
N VAL A 55 7.59 1.73 -5.24
CA VAL A 55 8.29 2.91 -4.74
C VAL A 55 9.17 2.49 -3.58
N ARG A 56 10.48 2.67 -3.74
CA ARG A 56 11.45 2.35 -2.70
C ARG A 56 11.38 3.34 -1.55
N VAL A 57 11.47 2.80 -0.33
CA VAL A 57 11.64 3.54 0.92
C VAL A 57 13.06 3.31 1.42
N ALA A 58 13.84 4.38 1.45
CA ALA A 58 15.23 4.39 1.88
C ALA A 58 15.35 4.28 3.41
N MET A 59 16.58 4.07 3.89
CA MET A 59 16.87 4.01 5.32
C MET A 59 16.53 5.34 6.00
N ALA A 60 15.89 5.28 7.17
CA ALA A 60 15.37 6.45 7.91
C ALA A 60 14.31 7.28 7.15
N GLU A 61 13.77 6.78 6.06
CA GLU A 61 12.68 7.42 5.31
C GLU A 61 11.31 6.94 5.80
N ILE A 62 10.32 7.83 5.64
CA ILE A 62 8.89 7.54 5.81
C ILE A 62 8.20 7.88 4.50
N LYS A 63 7.42 6.95 3.95
CA LYS A 63 6.52 7.23 2.82
C LYS A 63 5.10 6.83 3.17
N VAL A 64 4.15 7.67 2.77
CA VAL A 64 2.72 7.42 2.87
C VAL A 64 2.09 7.55 1.49
N GLU A 65 1.03 6.80 1.26
CA GLU A 65 0.38 6.75 -0.04
C GLU A 65 -1.08 6.30 0.08
N LYS A 66 -1.87 6.70 -0.91
CA LYS A 66 -3.28 6.30 -1.07
C LYS A 66 -3.55 5.61 -2.41
N ARG A 67 -2.67 5.78 -3.39
CA ARG A 67 -2.72 5.05 -4.66
C ARG A 67 -2.39 3.56 -4.45
N PRO A 68 -2.98 2.65 -5.24
CA PRO A 68 -2.69 1.23 -5.16
C PRO A 68 -1.31 0.93 -5.74
N ILE A 69 -0.25 1.20 -4.98
CA ILE A 69 1.14 0.91 -5.32
C ILE A 69 1.77 0.02 -4.26
N LYS A 70 3.00 -0.41 -4.49
CA LYS A 70 3.82 -1.09 -3.48
C LYS A 70 4.89 -0.16 -2.91
N LEU A 71 4.93 -0.02 -1.59
CA LEU A 71 6.09 0.56 -0.89
C LEU A 71 7.07 -0.57 -0.57
N VAL A 72 8.33 -0.43 -0.96
CA VAL A 72 9.31 -1.52 -0.85
C VAL A 72 10.57 -1.10 -0.11
N THR A 73 11.08 -1.98 0.76
CA THR A 73 12.36 -1.77 1.45
C THR A 73 13.06 -3.09 1.75
N ASN A 74 14.35 -3.06 2.06
CA ASN A 74 15.11 -4.23 2.48
C ASN A 74 15.57 -4.01 3.91
N VAL A 75 15.36 -4.99 4.78
CA VAL A 75 15.71 -4.89 6.21
C VAL A 75 16.59 -6.03 6.65
N GLY A 76 17.54 -5.70 7.52
CA GLY A 76 18.36 -6.64 8.29
C GLY A 76 18.03 -6.50 9.77
N SER A 77 18.96 -5.93 10.55
CA SER A 77 18.70 -5.53 11.95
C SER A 77 17.73 -4.35 12.09
N CYS A 78 17.53 -3.57 11.03
CA CYS A 78 16.51 -2.51 10.97
C CYS A 78 15.10 -3.12 10.96
N VAL A 79 14.09 -2.29 11.18
CA VAL A 79 12.68 -2.72 11.18
C VAL A 79 11.90 -1.91 10.16
N ALA A 80 11.18 -2.61 9.28
CA ALA A 80 10.17 -2.03 8.42
C ALA A 80 8.86 -2.01 9.21
N LEU A 81 8.29 -0.83 9.39
CA LEU A 81 6.96 -0.65 9.98
C LEU A 81 5.97 -0.26 8.88
N CYS A 82 4.97 -1.09 8.65
CA CYS A 82 3.86 -0.80 7.76
C CYS A 82 2.62 -0.46 8.59
N LEU A 83 2.06 0.73 8.38
CA LEU A 83 0.76 1.13 8.94
C LEU A 83 -0.29 1.20 7.85
N TYR A 84 -1.47 0.64 8.14
CA TYR A 84 -2.57 0.59 7.20
C TYR A 84 -3.89 1.00 7.84
N ASP A 85 -4.63 1.87 7.15
CA ASP A 85 -6.04 2.13 7.38
C ASP A 85 -6.88 1.39 6.33
N PRO A 86 -7.60 0.31 6.72
CA PRO A 86 -8.40 -0.47 5.79
C PRO A 86 -9.68 0.24 5.33
N ILE A 87 -10.19 1.22 6.08
CA ILE A 87 -11.41 1.97 5.72
C ILE A 87 -11.09 2.93 4.58
N HIS A 88 -10.02 3.71 4.73
CA HIS A 88 -9.63 4.72 3.75
C HIS A 88 -8.67 4.21 2.67
N ARG A 89 -8.25 2.93 2.77
CA ARG A 89 -7.30 2.24 1.89
C ARG A 89 -6.05 3.06 1.64
N CYS A 90 -5.44 3.52 2.71
CA CYS A 90 -4.17 4.23 2.66
C CYS A 90 -3.26 3.74 3.76
N GLY A 91 -1.97 4.00 3.60
CA GLY A 91 -0.98 3.52 4.55
C GLY A 91 0.36 4.15 4.32
N GLY A 92 1.34 3.67 5.07
CA GLY A 92 2.72 4.04 4.83
C GLY A 92 3.70 3.06 5.43
N LEU A 93 4.94 3.22 5.00
CA LEU A 93 6.08 2.42 5.41
C LEU A 93 7.17 3.33 5.96
N ALA A 94 7.68 2.98 7.15
CA ALA A 94 8.88 3.57 7.74
C ALA A 94 10.00 2.53 7.79
N HIS A 95 11.22 2.94 7.42
CA HIS A 95 12.43 2.15 7.63
C HIS A 95 13.17 2.64 8.87
N ILE A 96 12.96 1.96 9.99
CA ILE A 96 13.47 2.34 11.31
C ILE A 96 14.83 1.68 11.55
N MET A 97 15.84 2.49 11.84
CA MET A 97 17.22 2.02 11.96
C MET A 97 17.65 1.72 13.41
N LEU A 98 17.13 2.51 14.35
CA LEU A 98 17.64 2.57 15.73
C LEU A 98 16.50 2.63 16.75
N PRO A 99 16.75 2.23 18.02
CA PRO A 99 15.67 2.09 18.99
C PRO A 99 15.15 3.44 19.50
N THR A 100 16.03 4.37 19.88
CA THR A 100 15.64 5.63 20.52
C THR A 100 16.57 6.77 20.12
N ALA A 101 16.01 7.96 19.93
CA ALA A 101 16.79 9.16 19.67
C ALA A 101 17.58 9.59 20.93
N MET A 102 18.87 9.91 20.76
CA MET A 102 19.57 10.65 21.81
C MET A 102 19.11 12.12 21.76
N ARG A 103 18.74 12.70 22.92
CA ARG A 103 18.10 14.03 23.11
C ARG A 103 18.86 15.25 22.55
N LYS A 104 19.95 15.09 21.78
CA LYS A 104 20.85 16.17 21.33
C LYS A 104 21.27 16.09 19.86
N LEU A 105 20.42 15.60 18.95
CA LEU A 105 20.79 15.56 17.52
C LEU A 105 20.36 16.84 16.80
N GLN A 106 21.34 17.48 16.17
CA GLN A 106 21.20 18.66 15.31
C GLN A 106 20.48 18.34 13.98
N ASP A 107 20.41 17.05 13.61
CA ASP A 107 19.74 16.53 12.42
C ASP A 107 18.56 15.62 12.82
N TYR A 108 17.40 16.23 13.03
CA TYR A 108 16.16 15.49 13.33
C TYR A 108 15.64 14.79 12.06
N VAL A 109 15.86 13.49 11.96
CA VAL A 109 15.31 12.63 10.90
C VAL A 109 14.21 11.74 11.51
N PRO A 110 12.92 12.05 11.30
CA PRO A 110 11.82 11.37 11.98
C PRO A 110 11.81 9.85 11.80
N GLY A 111 12.16 9.35 10.61
CA GLY A 111 12.14 7.91 10.30
C GLY A 111 13.30 7.11 10.90
N LYS A 112 14.29 7.75 11.52
CA LYS A 112 15.52 7.10 11.96
C LYS A 112 15.34 6.23 13.22
N PHE A 113 14.58 6.72 14.19
CA PHE A 113 14.42 6.11 15.52
C PHE A 113 12.99 5.65 15.75
N ALA A 114 12.78 4.58 16.53
CA ALA A 114 11.43 4.02 16.72
C ALA A 114 10.48 4.99 17.44
N ASP A 115 10.98 5.71 18.44
CA ASP A 115 10.25 6.72 19.21
C ASP A 115 9.82 7.94 18.39
N THR A 116 10.53 8.27 17.30
CA THR A 116 10.17 9.36 16.39
C THR A 116 9.40 8.86 15.16
N ALA A 117 9.73 7.68 14.64
CA ALA A 117 9.21 7.17 13.38
C ALA A 117 7.76 6.69 13.51
N VAL A 118 7.42 6.01 14.62
CA VAL A 118 6.07 5.52 14.88
C VAL A 118 5.05 6.68 14.94
N PRO A 119 5.23 7.72 15.78
CA PRO A 119 4.30 8.84 15.80
C PRO A 119 4.27 9.58 14.47
N ALA A 120 5.42 9.82 13.83
CA ALA A 120 5.48 10.55 12.57
C ALA A 120 4.74 9.83 11.43
N LEU A 121 4.94 8.51 11.30
CA LEU A 121 4.23 7.69 10.31
C LEU A 121 2.73 7.66 10.62
N ALA A 122 2.34 7.44 11.87
CA ALA A 122 0.93 7.39 12.26
C ALA A 122 0.22 8.72 11.98
N GLU A 123 0.87 9.85 12.25
CA GLU A 123 0.34 11.17 11.92
C GLU A 123 0.21 11.36 10.40
N ALA A 124 1.24 10.97 9.64
CA ALA A 124 1.22 11.10 8.19
C ALA A 124 0.09 10.28 7.54
N VAL A 125 -0.15 9.04 8.01
CA VAL A 125 -1.28 8.22 7.52
C VAL A 125 -2.63 8.82 7.96
N ARG A 126 -2.74 9.33 9.18
CA ARG A 126 -3.96 10.02 9.66
C ARG A 126 -4.30 11.26 8.83
N ARG A 127 -3.30 12.01 8.37
CA ARG A 127 -3.52 13.15 7.45
C ARG A 127 -4.15 12.71 6.12
N LEU A 128 -3.89 11.49 5.65
CA LEU A 128 -4.52 10.91 4.46
C LEU A 128 -5.91 10.32 4.73
N SER A 129 -6.10 9.76 5.93
CA SER A 129 -7.30 9.02 6.34
C SER A 129 -8.42 9.95 6.86
N GLY A 130 -8.06 11.09 7.47
CA GLY A 130 -9.00 11.95 8.17
C GLY A 130 -9.15 11.58 9.66
N LYS A 131 -10.21 12.10 10.30
CA LYS A 131 -10.36 12.08 11.77
C LYS A 131 -10.63 10.68 12.37
N GLU A 132 -11.02 9.70 11.57
CA GLU A 132 -11.44 8.36 12.03
C GLU A 132 -10.50 7.25 11.54
N ALA A 133 -9.18 7.47 11.62
CA ALA A 133 -8.22 6.48 11.14
C ALA A 133 -8.09 5.29 12.10
N PHE A 134 -8.39 4.08 11.60
CA PHE A 134 -8.15 2.83 12.31
C PHE A 134 -6.85 2.20 11.82
N LEU A 135 -5.75 2.49 12.51
CA LEU A 135 -4.44 2.02 12.11
C LEU A 135 -4.17 0.60 12.63
N SER A 136 -3.80 -0.28 11.71
CA SER A 136 -3.20 -1.58 11.99
C SER A 136 -1.71 -1.57 11.62
N ALA A 137 -0.89 -2.31 12.35
CA ALA A 137 0.55 -2.41 12.12
C ALA A 137 0.96 -3.82 11.70
N LYS A 138 1.87 -3.88 10.72
CA LYS A 138 2.66 -5.07 10.39
C LYS A 138 4.14 -4.70 10.42
N ILE A 139 4.97 -5.55 11.01
CA ILE A 139 6.40 -5.28 11.16
C ILE A 139 7.26 -6.41 10.61
N ALA A 140 8.40 -6.07 10.03
CA ALA A 140 9.36 -7.06 9.58
C ALA A 140 10.82 -6.60 9.77
N GLY A 141 11.74 -7.54 9.95
CA GLY A 141 13.18 -7.28 10.11
C GLY A 141 13.72 -7.69 11.46
N GLY A 142 14.58 -6.88 12.08
CA GLY A 142 15.18 -7.21 13.38
C GLY A 142 16.12 -8.42 13.36
N ALA A 143 16.66 -8.80 12.21
CA ALA A 143 17.57 -9.92 12.07
C ALA A 143 18.92 -9.67 12.77
N CYS A 144 19.50 -10.72 13.32
CA CYS A 144 20.86 -10.73 13.81
C CYS A 144 21.81 -11.26 12.72
N ILE A 145 22.30 -10.35 11.88
CA ILE A 145 23.17 -10.72 10.74
C ILE A 145 24.62 -11.00 11.21
N LEU A 146 25.07 -10.36 12.29
CA LEU A 146 26.41 -10.54 12.87
C LEU A 146 26.32 -10.99 14.34
N PRO A 147 26.09 -12.29 14.61
CA PRO A 147 25.90 -12.81 15.97
C PRO A 147 27.16 -12.70 16.84
N HIS A 148 28.35 -12.64 16.25
CA HIS A 148 29.62 -12.61 17.00
C HIS A 148 30.07 -11.22 17.46
N LEU A 149 29.36 -10.15 17.11
CA LEU A 149 29.73 -8.77 17.48
C LEU A 149 29.06 -8.24 18.76
N SER A 150 28.24 -9.02 19.45
CA SER A 150 27.55 -8.54 20.66
C SER A 150 28.32 -8.90 21.93
N ASN A 151 28.93 -7.90 22.57
CA ASN A 151 29.49 -8.02 23.92
C ASN A 151 28.43 -7.91 25.04
N ASN A 152 27.20 -7.54 24.69
CA ASN A 152 26.07 -7.40 25.62
C ASN A 152 24.95 -8.32 25.14
N ASN A 153 24.36 -9.12 26.03
CA ASN A 153 23.41 -10.23 25.82
C ASN A 153 22.16 -9.99 24.92
N GLN A 154 22.03 -8.85 24.22
CA GLN A 154 20.98 -8.58 23.23
C GLN A 154 21.54 -7.87 21.99
N HIS A 155 21.17 -8.37 20.81
CA HIS A 155 21.59 -7.83 19.52
C HIS A 155 20.81 -6.57 19.13
N MET A 156 21.36 -5.78 18.19
CA MET A 156 20.73 -4.53 17.75
C MET A 156 19.34 -4.74 17.10
N GLY A 157 19.15 -5.86 16.41
CA GLY A 157 17.86 -6.21 15.81
C GLY A 157 16.73 -6.37 16.83
N GLU A 158 17.00 -7.08 17.94
CA GLU A 158 16.05 -7.24 19.04
C GLU A 158 15.70 -5.89 19.67
N LYS A 159 16.70 -5.05 19.94
CA LYS A 159 16.49 -3.71 20.51
C LYS A 159 15.60 -2.84 19.62
N ASN A 160 15.79 -2.91 18.30
CA ASN A 160 14.96 -2.19 17.34
C ASN A 160 13.52 -2.69 17.36
N VAL A 161 13.31 -4.02 17.38
CA VAL A 161 11.98 -4.62 17.46
C VAL A 161 11.26 -4.22 18.75
N ASP A 162 11.93 -4.35 19.90
CA ASP A 162 11.37 -4.00 21.21
C ASP A 162 10.96 -2.53 21.27
N ALA A 163 11.79 -1.63 20.75
CA ALA A 163 11.50 -0.20 20.71
C ALA A 163 10.29 0.12 19.80
N VAL A 164 10.19 -0.52 18.63
CA VAL A 164 9.04 -0.36 17.73
C VAL A 164 7.76 -0.88 18.40
N LYS A 165 7.80 -2.06 19.02
CA LYS A 165 6.65 -2.62 19.75
C LYS A 165 6.22 -1.72 20.91
N ALA A 166 7.16 -1.19 21.67
CA ALA A 166 6.89 -0.27 22.78
C ALA A 166 6.24 1.04 22.28
N ALA A 167 6.77 1.63 21.21
CA ALA A 167 6.22 2.85 20.63
C ALA A 167 4.81 2.62 20.04
N LEU A 168 4.58 1.50 19.33
CA LEU A 168 3.24 1.15 18.83
C LEU A 168 2.23 0.99 19.97
N LYS A 169 2.63 0.34 21.06
CA LYS A 169 1.81 0.19 22.27
C LYS A 169 1.47 1.55 22.89
N ALA A 170 2.44 2.46 23.00
CA ALA A 170 2.22 3.81 23.51
C ALA A 170 1.23 4.61 22.67
N HIS A 171 1.22 4.39 21.34
CA HIS A 171 0.28 5.02 20.40
C HIS A 171 -1.02 4.22 20.19
N ARG A 172 -1.23 3.13 20.94
CA ARG A 172 -2.41 2.24 20.86
C ARG A 172 -2.67 1.68 19.46
N ILE A 173 -1.60 1.39 18.72
CA ILE A 173 -1.67 0.78 17.39
C ILE A 173 -1.45 -0.72 17.56
N LYS A 174 -2.41 -1.54 17.10
CA LYS A 174 -2.33 -2.99 17.22
C LYS A 174 -1.44 -3.57 16.13
N ILE A 175 -0.50 -4.43 16.53
CA ILE A 175 0.24 -5.29 15.60
C ILE A 175 -0.68 -6.45 15.21
N VAL A 176 -0.94 -6.61 13.92
CA VAL A 176 -1.78 -7.69 13.39
C VAL A 176 -0.96 -8.84 12.84
N ALA A 177 0.29 -8.59 12.44
CA ALA A 177 1.24 -9.63 12.04
C ALA A 177 2.69 -9.14 12.13
N GLU A 178 3.64 -10.07 12.21
CA GLU A 178 5.07 -9.78 12.29
C GLU A 178 5.95 -10.87 11.67
N ASP A 179 7.03 -10.48 10.98
CA ASP A 179 8.13 -11.36 10.54
C ASP A 179 9.47 -10.80 11.07
N ILE A 180 9.83 -11.18 12.29
CA ILE A 180 10.94 -10.58 13.05
C ILE A 180 12.04 -11.60 13.39
N GLY A 181 13.26 -11.11 13.63
CA GLY A 181 14.39 -11.94 14.07
C GLY A 181 15.08 -12.67 12.91
N GLY A 182 15.67 -13.83 13.18
CA GLY A 182 16.43 -14.61 12.18
C GLY A 182 17.84 -14.09 11.93
N SER A 183 18.55 -14.69 10.97
CA SER A 183 19.98 -14.44 10.69
C SER A 183 20.28 -13.83 9.32
N TYR A 184 19.24 -13.47 8.57
CA TYR A 184 19.34 -12.93 7.21
C TYR A 184 18.41 -11.74 7.00
N GLY A 185 18.79 -10.86 6.07
CA GLY A 185 17.92 -9.78 5.63
C GLY A 185 16.77 -10.28 4.77
N ARG A 186 15.73 -9.45 4.62
CA ARG A 186 14.56 -9.73 3.77
C ARG A 186 14.08 -8.47 3.06
N ARG A 187 13.50 -8.67 1.88
CA ARG A 187 12.73 -7.64 1.19
C ARG A 187 11.33 -7.61 1.77
N VAL A 188 10.81 -6.40 1.96
CA VAL A 188 9.45 -6.14 2.43
C VAL A 188 8.73 -5.37 1.33
N GLU A 189 7.61 -5.91 0.88
CA GLU A 189 6.71 -5.29 -0.09
C GLU A 189 5.37 -5.01 0.58
N PHE A 190 5.01 -3.74 0.71
CA PHE A 190 3.74 -3.34 1.30
C PHE A 190 2.79 -2.83 0.23
N ASN A 191 1.72 -3.58 -0.03
CA ASN A 191 0.69 -3.21 -0.98
C ASN A 191 -0.34 -2.27 -0.33
N ILE A 192 -0.35 -1.02 -0.77
CA ILE A 192 -1.26 0.02 -0.25
C ILE A 192 -2.71 -0.24 -0.63
N GLY A 193 -2.97 -0.95 -1.73
CA GLY A 193 -4.34 -1.21 -2.20
C GLY A 193 -5.15 -2.10 -1.25
N ASN A 194 -4.49 -3.03 -0.55
CA ASN A 194 -5.17 -4.03 0.29
C ASN A 194 -4.53 -4.24 1.68
N GLY A 195 -3.40 -3.62 1.97
CA GLY A 195 -2.70 -3.77 3.25
C GLY A 195 -1.87 -5.06 3.40
N ALA A 196 -1.71 -5.85 2.33
CA ALA A 196 -0.89 -7.05 2.34
C ALA A 196 0.60 -6.70 2.41
N VAL A 197 1.35 -7.46 3.21
CA VAL A 197 2.81 -7.33 3.30
C VAL A 197 3.44 -8.64 2.88
N THR A 198 4.19 -8.61 1.79
CA THR A 198 4.95 -9.76 1.29
C THR A 198 6.40 -9.63 1.71
N ILE A 199 6.94 -10.72 2.27
CA ILE A 199 8.31 -10.89 2.70
C ILE A 199 9.01 -11.78 1.70
N CYS A 200 10.06 -11.28 1.06
CA CYS A 200 10.86 -12.04 0.11
C CYS A 200 12.22 -12.35 0.73
N LEU A 201 12.46 -13.63 0.96
CA LEU A 201 13.68 -14.14 1.56
C LEU A 201 14.79 -14.31 0.51
N PRO A 202 16.07 -14.33 0.93
CA PRO A 202 17.20 -14.47 -0.01
C PRO A 202 17.18 -15.77 -0.83
N ASN A 203 16.53 -16.83 -0.33
CA ASN A 203 16.34 -18.10 -1.02
C ASN A 203 15.20 -18.06 -2.07
N GLY A 204 14.54 -16.91 -2.25
CA GLY A 204 13.39 -16.75 -3.14
C GLY A 204 12.04 -17.15 -2.53
N GLU A 205 12.01 -17.63 -1.29
CA GLU A 205 10.77 -17.93 -0.58
C GLU A 205 9.98 -16.65 -0.30
N LEU A 206 8.67 -16.70 -0.58
CA LEU A 206 7.74 -15.62 -0.33
C LEU A 206 6.81 -15.98 0.83
N ARG A 207 6.63 -15.04 1.76
CA ARG A 207 5.67 -15.17 2.87
C ARG A 207 4.78 -13.95 2.90
N GLU A 208 3.50 -14.13 3.21
CA GLU A 208 2.60 -13.00 3.46
C GLU A 208 2.32 -12.92 4.97
N ILE A 209 2.40 -11.71 5.50
CA ILE A 209 2.03 -11.37 6.88
C ILE A 209 0.91 -10.31 6.87
#